data_AF-A0A2C5YYU1-F1
#
_entry.id   AF-A0A2C5YYU1-F1
#
_cell.length_a   1.000
_cell.length_b   1.000
_cell.length_c   1.000
_cell.angle_alpha   90.00
_cell.angle_beta   90.00
_cell.angle_gamma   90.00
#
_symmetry.space_group_name_H-M   'P 1'
#
loop_
_entity.id
_entity.type
_entity.pdbx_description
1 polymer ?
#
loop_
_entity_poly.entity_id
_entity_poly.type
_entity_poly.pdbx_seq_one_letter_code
_entity_poly.pdbx_strand_id
1 'polypeptide(L)'
;MEIVKEFSEDCSARRRGSAYYDPSSSKEKPRWSLVHVEFRKKFAVPIHLDELRGLGLPGKPLEKMQLLRQSRLSVSRVQADEWELLCKLADTKAQEAGLAHMEGTA
;
A
#
# COMPACT_ATOMS: atom_id res chain seq x y z
N MET A 1 -8.18 1.00 0.92
CA MET A 1 -8.43 -0.16 0.05
C MET A 1 -8.48 -1.41 0.92
N GLU A 2 -9.10 -2.48 0.45
CA GLU A 2 -9.20 -3.75 1.16
C GLU A 2 -8.93 -4.93 0.21
N ILE A 3 -8.36 -6.03 0.72
CA ILE A 3 -8.21 -7.28 -0.03
C ILE A 3 -9.57 -8.00 -0.03
N VAL A 4 -10.16 -8.19 -1.21
CA VAL A 4 -11.46 -8.88 -1.37
C VAL A 4 -11.32 -10.30 -1.90
N LYS A 5 -10.15 -10.65 -2.42
CA LYS A 5 -9.77 -12.02 -2.77
C LYS A 5 -8.27 -12.17 -2.61
N GLU A 6 -7.86 -13.25 -1.94
CA GLU A 6 -6.47 -13.51 -1.54
C GLU A 6 -5.47 -13.38 -2.68
N PHE A 7 -5.28 -14.41 -3.51
CA PHE A 7 -4.38 -14.31 -4.65
C PHE A 7 -4.94 -15.05 -5.88
N SER A 8 -4.41 -14.68 -7.04
CA SER A 8 -4.59 -15.38 -8.31
C SER A 8 -3.29 -15.27 -9.09
N GLU A 9 -3.10 -16.13 -10.09
CA GLU A 9 -1.96 -15.98 -10.99
C GLU A 9 -2.03 -14.65 -11.76
N ASP A 10 -0.88 -14.00 -11.93
CA ASP A 10 -0.78 -12.83 -12.80
C ASP A 10 -0.58 -13.26 -14.26
N CYS A 11 -1.69 -13.37 -14.98
CA CYS A 11 -1.69 -13.68 -16.41
C CYS A 11 -0.95 -12.63 -17.27
N SER A 12 -0.78 -11.39 -16.79
CA SER A 12 -0.07 -10.35 -17.53
C SER A 12 1.41 -10.66 -17.69
N ALA A 13 1.99 -11.41 -16.75
CA ALA A 13 3.38 -11.84 -16.79
C ALA A 13 3.67 -12.81 -17.95
N ARG A 14 2.64 -13.44 -18.55
CA ARG A 14 2.83 -14.37 -19.69
C ARG A 14 2.45 -13.75 -21.03
N ARG A 15 1.94 -12.52 -21.04
CA ARG A 15 1.53 -11.82 -22.27
C ARG A 15 2.70 -11.02 -22.83
N ARG A 16 3.21 -11.43 -23.99
CA ARG A 16 4.22 -10.66 -24.73
C ARG A 16 3.71 -9.23 -24.99
N GLY A 17 4.56 -8.24 -24.78
CA GLY A 17 4.21 -6.83 -24.87
C GLY A 17 3.64 -6.22 -23.59
N SER A 18 3.34 -7.01 -22.56
CA SER A 18 3.05 -6.49 -21.21
C SER A 18 4.31 -5.86 -20.61
N ALA A 19 4.15 -4.73 -19.90
CA ALA A 19 5.25 -4.11 -19.15
C ALA A 19 5.85 -5.04 -18.08
N TYR A 20 5.09 -6.05 -17.64
CA TYR A 20 5.49 -7.03 -16.62
C TYR A 20 5.71 -8.43 -17.19
N TYR A 21 5.89 -8.56 -18.51
CA TYR A 21 6.16 -9.85 -19.15
C TYR A 21 7.42 -10.51 -18.61
N ASP A 22 7.30 -11.76 -18.17
CA ASP A 22 8.37 -12.64 -17.74
C ASP A 22 8.39 -13.90 -18.63
N PRO A 23 9.40 -14.06 -19.52
CA PRO A 23 9.49 -15.22 -20.41
C PRO A 23 9.66 -16.56 -19.70
N SER A 24 9.98 -16.55 -18.40
CA SER A 24 10.16 -17.76 -17.59
C SER A 24 8.89 -18.18 -16.82
N SER A 25 7.82 -17.39 -16.87
CA SER A 25 6.53 -17.72 -16.26
C SER A 25 5.66 -18.50 -17.26
N SER A 26 5.16 -19.68 -16.87
CA SER A 26 4.27 -20.50 -17.70
C SER A 26 2.91 -20.72 -17.05
N LYS A 27 1.97 -21.35 -17.76
CA LYS A 27 0.65 -21.67 -17.20
C LYS A 27 0.73 -22.79 -16.16
N GLU A 28 1.62 -23.74 -16.37
CA GLU A 28 1.88 -24.88 -15.50
C GLU A 28 2.72 -24.48 -14.29
N LYS A 29 3.56 -23.44 -14.43
CA LYS A 29 4.43 -22.90 -13.38
C LYS A 29 4.36 -21.37 -13.34
N PRO A 30 3.24 -20.79 -12.87
CA PRO A 30 3.13 -19.35 -12.70
C PRO A 30 4.13 -18.86 -11.64
N ARG A 31 4.94 -17.86 -11.98
CA ARG A 31 5.91 -17.26 -11.03
C ARG A 31 5.36 -16.08 -10.25
N TRP A 32 4.32 -15.44 -10.78
CA TRP A 32 3.80 -14.17 -10.29
C TRP A 32 2.34 -14.34 -9.88
N SER A 33 2.02 -13.77 -8.72
CA SER A 33 0.67 -13.71 -8.17
C SER A 33 0.26 -12.26 -7.98
N LEU A 34 -1.04 -12.02 -8.10
CA LEU A 34 -1.67 -10.75 -7.77
C LEU A 34 -2.78 -10.98 -6.74
N VAL A 35 -3.18 -9.90 -6.08
CA VAL A 35 -4.31 -9.88 -5.14
C VAL A 35 -5.41 -9.00 -5.72
N HIS A 36 -6.65 -9.18 -5.27
CA HIS A 36 -7.77 -8.36 -5.73
C HIS A 36 -8.14 -7.38 -4.64
N VAL A 37 -8.17 -6.09 -4.99
CA VAL A 37 -8.44 -5.02 -4.04
C VAL A 37 -9.61 -4.17 -4.45
N GLU A 38 -10.36 -3.71 -3.47
CA GLU A 38 -11.42 -2.73 -3.66
C GLU A 38 -11.09 -1.40 -2.97
N PHE A 39 -11.64 -0.34 -3.54
CA PHE A 39 -11.57 0.98 -2.96
C PHE A 39 -12.41 1.05 -1.67
N ARG A 40 -11.93 1.80 -0.67
CA ARG A 40 -12.62 1.96 0.63
C ARG A 40 -12.65 3.42 1.07
N LYS A 41 -11.49 4.07 1.10
CA LYS A 41 -11.34 5.45 1.52
C LYS A 41 -10.14 6.06 0.80
N LYS A 42 -10.24 7.32 0.39
CA LYS A 42 -9.12 8.15 -0.07
C LYS A 42 -8.94 9.31 0.91
N PHE A 43 -7.71 9.46 1.39
CA PHE A 43 -7.38 10.57 2.26
C PHE A 43 -7.54 11.91 1.53
N ALA A 44 -8.13 12.91 2.21
CA ALA A 44 -8.39 14.22 1.63
C ALA A 44 -7.08 14.96 1.39
N VAL A 45 -6.16 14.85 2.36
CA VAL A 45 -4.80 15.34 2.31
C VAL A 45 -3.85 14.14 2.30
N PRO A 46 -2.93 14.01 1.34
CA PRO A 46 -1.95 12.93 1.34
C PRO A 46 -0.97 13.04 2.52
N ILE A 47 -0.51 11.90 3.01
CA ILE A 47 0.63 11.83 3.93
C ILE A 47 1.88 11.65 3.05
N HIS A 48 2.76 12.65 3.03
CA HIS A 48 3.94 12.63 2.19
C HIS A 48 5.07 11.77 2.79
N LEU A 49 5.96 11.27 1.93
CA LEU A 49 7.09 10.43 2.35
C LEU A 49 8.01 11.14 3.36
N ASP A 50 8.22 12.44 3.21
CA ASP A 50 9.10 13.19 4.13
C ASP A 50 8.49 13.31 5.54
N GLU A 51 7.16 13.39 5.66
CA GLU A 51 6.47 13.32 6.95
C GLU A 51 6.68 11.94 7.59
N LEU A 52 6.52 10.86 6.81
CA LEU A 52 6.76 9.50 7.28
C LEU A 52 8.21 9.28 7.72
N ARG A 53 9.18 9.84 6.98
CA ARG A 53 10.60 9.79 7.35
C ARG A 53 10.87 10.48 8.68
N GLY A 54 10.24 11.63 8.94
CA GLY A 54 10.32 12.32 10.24
C GLY A 54 9.78 11.46 11.39
N LEU A 55 8.67 10.75 11.14
CA LEU A 55 8.09 9.78 12.09
C LEU A 55 8.87 8.46 12.18
N GLY A 56 9.80 8.20 11.26
CA GLY A 56 10.64 7.01 11.22
C GLY A 56 12.04 7.18 11.83
N LEU A 57 12.35 8.35 12.38
CA LEU A 57 13.62 8.58 13.09
C LEU A 57 13.71 7.70 14.35
N PRO A 58 14.92 7.43 14.88
CA PRO A 58 15.08 6.64 16.11
C PRO A 58 14.24 7.19 17.28
N GLY A 59 13.53 6.29 17.98
CA GLY A 59 12.64 6.64 19.08
C GLY A 59 11.28 7.23 18.65
N LYS A 60 10.98 7.26 17.35
CA LYS A 60 9.69 7.72 16.82
C LYS A 60 8.76 6.54 16.48
N PRO A 61 7.43 6.78 16.39
CA PRO A 61 6.45 5.71 16.26
C PRO A 61 6.60 4.80 15.03
N LEU A 62 7.21 5.28 13.94
CA LEU A 62 7.40 4.50 12.70
C LEU A 62 8.85 4.00 12.53
N GLU A 63 9.68 4.01 13.57
CA GLU A 63 11.09 3.56 13.51
C GLU A 63 11.24 2.14 12.91
N LYS A 64 10.25 1.28 13.14
CA LYS A 64 10.25 -0.13 12.70
C LYS A 64 9.47 -0.39 11.42
N MET A 65 8.88 0.66 10.82
CA MET A 65 8.02 0.52 9.65
C MET A 65 8.81 -0.02 8.45
N GLN A 66 8.32 -1.13 7.88
CA GLN A 66 9.02 -1.82 6.79
C GLN A 66 9.23 -0.93 5.55
N LEU A 67 8.24 -0.10 5.21
CA LEU A 67 8.31 0.86 4.10
C LEU A 67 9.57 1.74 4.19
N LEU A 68 9.93 2.20 5.40
CA LEU A 68 11.06 3.11 5.61
C LEU A 68 12.40 2.37 5.69
N ARG A 69 12.39 1.10 6.10
CA ARG A 69 13.60 0.27 6.25
C ARG A 69 13.99 -0.49 4.99
N GLN A 70 13.03 -0.86 4.15
CA GLN A 70 13.22 -1.68 2.95
C GLN A 70 12.77 -0.92 1.69
N SER A 71 13.59 0.02 1.23
CA SER A 71 13.22 0.99 0.19
C SER A 71 12.84 0.40 -1.18
N ARG A 72 13.17 -0.86 -1.45
CA ARG A 72 12.86 -1.56 -2.71
C ARG A 72 11.75 -2.61 -2.58
N LEU A 73 11.11 -2.71 -1.41
CA LEU A 73 10.00 -3.63 -1.17
C LEU A 73 8.68 -2.91 -1.45
N SER A 74 7.96 -3.31 -2.51
CA SER A 74 6.70 -2.68 -2.93
C SER A 74 5.47 -3.12 -2.14
N VAL A 75 5.52 -4.31 -1.50
CA VAL A 75 4.46 -4.84 -0.65
C VAL A 75 5.07 -5.14 0.70
N SER A 76 4.70 -4.36 1.71
CA SER A 76 5.26 -4.45 3.06
C SER A 76 4.16 -4.63 4.10
N ARG A 77 4.48 -5.33 5.19
CA ARG A 77 3.59 -5.40 6.35
C ARG A 77 3.57 -4.05 7.06
N VAL A 78 2.39 -3.68 7.55
CA VAL A 78 2.16 -2.56 8.47
C VAL A 78 1.66 -3.16 9.79
N GLN A 79 2.26 -2.79 10.92
CA GLN A 79 1.76 -3.20 12.23
C GLN A 79 0.43 -2.50 12.57
N ALA A 80 -0.30 -3.02 13.55
CA ALA A 80 -1.56 -2.43 13.98
C ALA A 80 -1.39 -1.00 14.56
N ASP A 81 -0.33 -0.76 15.34
CA ASP A 81 -0.01 0.55 15.92
C ASP A 81 0.44 1.56 14.85
N GLU A 82 1.28 1.13 13.91
CA GLU A 82 1.65 1.92 12.73
C GLU A 82 0.41 2.31 11.91
N TRP A 83 -0.50 1.36 11.68
CA TRP A 83 -1.73 1.59 10.94
C TRP A 83 -2.65 2.59 11.64
N GLU A 84 -2.90 2.41 12.94
CA GLU A 84 -3.74 3.31 13.73
C GLU A 84 -3.17 4.73 13.75
N LEU A 85 -1.85 4.88 13.90
CA LEU A 85 -1.17 6.17 13.83
C LEU A 85 -1.40 6.86 12.47
N LEU A 86 -1.22 6.12 11.36
CA LEU A 86 -1.38 6.66 10.01
C LEU A 86 -2.83 7.10 9.75
N CYS A 87 -3.81 6.33 10.21
CA CYS A 87 -5.22 6.71 10.13
C CYS A 87 -5.51 7.98 10.93
N LYS A 88 -5.06 8.07 12.19
CA LYS A 88 -5.22 9.28 13.01
C LYS A 88 -4.57 10.49 12.37
N LEU A 89 -3.35 10.35 11.84
CA LEU A 89 -2.66 11.43 11.14
C LEU A 89 -3.45 11.90 9.91
N ALA A 90 -4.02 10.97 9.14
CA ALA A 90 -4.84 11.33 7.99
C ALA A 90 -6.11 12.10 8.39
N ASP A 91 -6.79 11.65 9.45
CA ASP A 91 -8.00 12.29 9.96
C ASP A 91 -7.70 13.70 10.50
N THR A 92 -6.62 13.88 11.28
CA THR A 92 -6.18 15.21 11.75
C THR A 92 -5.88 16.15 10.59
N LYS A 93 -5.14 15.70 9.57
CA LYS A 93 -4.81 16.54 8.40
C LYS A 93 -6.06 16.95 7.61
N ALA A 94 -7.06 16.08 7.51
CA ALA A 94 -8.32 16.41 6.88
C ALA A 94 -9.10 17.46 7.67
N GLN A 95 -9.17 17.32 9.00
CA GLN A 95 -9.79 18.29 9.89
C GLN A 95 -9.12 19.67 9.81
N GLU A 96 -7.79 19.73 9.87
CA GLU A 96 -7.01 20.98 9.77
C GLU A 96 -7.22 21.68 8.43
N ALA A 97 -7.40 20.92 7.35
CA ALA A 97 -7.69 21.45 6.02
C ALA A 97 -9.18 21.79 5.80
N GLY A 98 -10.07 21.47 6.75
CA GLY A 98 -11.52 21.60 6.58
C GLY A 98 -12.09 20.72 5.46
N LEU A 99 -11.43 19.59 5.17
CA LEU A 99 -11.81 18.67 4.10
C LEU A 99 -12.33 17.35 4.67
N ALA A 100 -13.21 16.70 3.91
CA ALA A 100 -13.67 15.35 4.23
C ALA A 100 -12.94 14.30 3.36
N HIS A 101 -12.70 13.13 3.93
CA HIS A 101 -12.24 11.98 3.18
C HIS A 101 -13.27 11.54 2.15
N MET A 102 -12.80 11.00 1.03
CA MET A 102 -13.68 10.37 0.06
C MET A 102 -13.86 8.90 0.44
N GLU A 103 -15.07 8.56 0.86
CA GLU A 103 -15.47 7.17 1.15
C GLU A 103 -15.86 6.47 -0.15
N GLY A 104 -15.52 5.19 -0.24
CA GLY A 104 -15.92 4.30 -1.33
C GLY A 104 -17.33 3.77 -1.12
N THR A 105 -18.07 3.56 -2.19
CA THR A 105 -19.31 2.77 -2.15
C THR A 105 -18.94 1.30 -1.96
N ALA A 106 -19.53 0.67 -0.94
CA ALA A 106 -19.46 -0.78 -0.74
C ALA A 106 -20.27 -1.53 -1.80
#